data_AF-A0A318K8U1-F1
#
_entry.id   AF-A0A318K8U1-F1
#
_cell.length_a   1.000
_cell.length_b   1.000
_cell.length_c   1.000
_cell.angle_alpha   90.00
_cell.angle_beta   90.00
_cell.angle_gamma   90.00
#
_symmetry.space_group_name_H-M   'P 1'
#
loop_
_entity.id
_entity.type
_entity.pdbx_description
1 polymer ?
#
loop_
_entity_poly.entity_id
_entity_poly.type
_entity_poly.pdbx_seq_one_letter_code
_entity_poly.pdbx_strand_id
1 'polypeptide(L)'
;MPIHDPQADATEPDTPRLILLAVGIMAGDSSISGRGSLRGAAMMTAALTPGREYVDITHDVVFEAWHGRAGLTCLGCKDRLTVVALRTGTRFLRHASTGRTRSNAGEHHSGEETYLHNRAKYWVRNQLRLMSVADAEVERPVANRTPDVSGHYRGRLFAVEVQWSPLAEATARQRTEELTTAGVDHIVWLTRDCDWVSRLPALGIADFDPAGDEYEAFTGFYTGHSRGMRETPQAISSFLRQWINDELGWAHIDLSRRGWATVTDWEHRTRQQSATITDLKRDLQDRVAEVGRLNAALDTETTAAEKAAKDLIETTSVVDQLEDKNQRLTAELREATGALHTAAGLAWVLAVVALILLVLLIVL
;
A
#
# COMPACT_ATOMS: atom_id res chain seq x y z
N MET A 1 -54.19 -63.23 -16.41
CA MET A 1 -53.21 -62.44 -15.62
C MET A 1 -51.84 -62.83 -16.12
N PRO A 2 -51.09 -61.92 -16.75
CA PRO A 2 -49.80 -62.25 -17.36
C PRO A 2 -48.67 -62.17 -16.32
N ILE A 3 -47.73 -63.10 -16.46
CA ILE A 3 -46.49 -63.24 -15.69
C ILE A 3 -45.50 -62.21 -16.27
N HIS A 4 -45.05 -61.28 -15.44
CA HIS A 4 -44.02 -60.31 -15.80
C HIS A 4 -42.65 -60.86 -15.39
N ASP A 5 -41.79 -61.03 -16.40
CA ASP A 5 -40.38 -61.38 -16.31
C ASP A 5 -39.55 -60.11 -15.99
N PRO A 6 -38.65 -60.10 -15.00
CA PRO A 6 -37.77 -58.96 -14.77
C PRO A 6 -36.49 -59.10 -15.60
N GLN A 7 -36.27 -58.14 -16.50
CA GLN A 7 -35.04 -58.01 -17.27
C GLN A 7 -33.84 -57.69 -16.35
N ALA A 8 -32.75 -58.40 -16.60
CA ALA A 8 -31.44 -58.17 -16.01
C ALA A 8 -30.85 -56.84 -16.49
N ASP A 9 -30.58 -55.94 -15.55
CA ASP A 9 -29.93 -54.67 -15.77
C ASP A 9 -28.41 -54.87 -15.91
N ALA A 10 -27.84 -54.29 -16.96
CA ALA A 10 -26.43 -54.40 -17.28
C ALA A 10 -25.61 -53.52 -16.32
N THR A 11 -24.71 -54.15 -15.56
CA THR A 11 -23.76 -53.50 -14.67
C THR A 11 -22.78 -52.61 -15.44
N GLU A 12 -22.86 -51.30 -15.21
CA GLU A 12 -21.85 -50.30 -15.58
C GLU A 12 -20.47 -50.65 -14.97
N PRO A 13 -19.35 -50.40 -15.67
CA PRO A 13 -18.02 -50.63 -15.11
C PRO A 13 -17.73 -49.63 -13.98
N ASP A 14 -17.56 -50.20 -12.79
CA ASP A 14 -17.14 -49.57 -11.54
C ASP A 14 -15.90 -48.68 -11.78
N THR A 15 -16.12 -47.37 -11.81
CA THR A 15 -15.03 -46.40 -11.93
C THR A 15 -14.42 -46.26 -10.54
N PRO A 16 -13.12 -46.52 -10.34
CA PRO A 16 -12.54 -46.39 -9.01
C PRO A 16 -12.70 -44.94 -8.54
N ARG A 17 -13.55 -44.75 -7.52
CA ARG A 17 -13.57 -43.52 -6.72
C ARG A 17 -12.19 -43.40 -6.09
N LEU A 18 -11.32 -42.63 -6.73
CA LEU A 18 -10.04 -42.22 -6.15
C LEU A 18 -10.40 -41.47 -4.86
N ILE A 19 -10.28 -42.15 -3.73
CA ILE A 19 -10.32 -41.50 -2.43
C ILE A 19 -9.14 -40.54 -2.46
N LEU A 20 -9.46 -39.24 -2.43
CA LEU A 20 -8.52 -38.14 -2.30
C LEU A 20 -7.86 -38.29 -0.91
N LEU A 21 -6.88 -39.19 -0.80
CA LEU A 21 -6.06 -39.31 0.38
C LEU A 21 -5.24 -38.01 0.46
N ALA A 22 -5.59 -37.17 1.44
CA ALA A 22 -4.74 -36.09 1.89
C ALA A 22 -3.44 -36.71 2.41
N VAL A 23 -2.48 -36.91 1.50
CA VAL A 23 -1.11 -37.25 1.86
C VAL A 23 -0.50 -35.96 2.40
N GLY A 24 -0.34 -35.87 3.71
CA GLY A 24 0.54 -34.87 4.32
C GLY A 24 1.97 -35.15 3.85
N ILE A 25 2.50 -34.31 2.97
CA ILE A 25 3.87 -34.46 2.46
C ILE A 25 4.81 -33.67 3.38
N MET A 26 5.74 -34.39 4.01
CA MET A 26 6.91 -33.83 4.67
C MET A 26 7.79 -33.18 3.61
N ALA A 27 8.13 -31.90 3.79
CA ALA A 27 9.04 -31.16 2.93
C ALA A 27 10.40 -31.86 2.87
N GLY A 28 10.71 -32.46 1.71
CA GLY A 28 12.02 -33.01 1.38
C GLY A 28 12.78 -32.00 0.52
N ASP A 29 13.87 -31.48 1.06
CA ASP A 29 14.82 -30.62 0.35
C ASP A 29 15.30 -31.32 -0.94
N SER A 30 15.00 -30.71 -2.09
CA SER A 30 15.39 -31.22 -3.41
C SER A 30 16.11 -30.15 -4.20
N SER A 31 17.34 -29.82 -3.79
CA SER A 31 18.27 -29.06 -4.61
C SER A 31 19.00 -30.00 -5.58
N ILE A 32 18.49 -30.13 -6.81
CA ILE A 32 19.26 -30.69 -7.93
C ILE A 32 19.18 -29.72 -9.10
N SER A 33 20.19 -28.86 -9.21
CA SER A 33 20.43 -28.04 -10.39
C SER A 33 21.19 -28.84 -11.45
N GLY A 34 20.59 -28.98 -12.64
CA GLY A 34 21.36 -29.15 -13.88
C GLY A 34 20.88 -30.29 -14.79
N ARG A 35 20.29 -29.92 -15.93
CA ARG A 35 20.71 -30.29 -17.31
C ARG A 35 19.63 -30.00 -18.35
N GLY A 36 20.06 -29.50 -19.51
CA GLY A 36 19.50 -29.89 -20.81
C GLY A 36 18.21 -29.20 -21.24
N SER A 37 18.36 -27.98 -21.75
CA SER A 37 17.34 -27.17 -22.42
C SER A 37 16.72 -27.87 -23.65
N LEU A 38 15.65 -28.65 -23.47
CA LEU A 38 14.61 -28.90 -24.47
C LEU A 38 13.72 -27.65 -24.55
N ARG A 39 14.25 -26.56 -25.10
CA ARG A 39 13.50 -25.32 -25.33
C ARG A 39 12.53 -25.52 -26.49
N GLY A 40 11.24 -25.38 -26.21
CA GLY A 40 10.24 -25.13 -27.25
C GLY A 40 8.79 -25.37 -26.85
N ALA A 41 8.54 -26.30 -25.93
CA ALA A 41 7.21 -26.51 -25.38
C ALA A 41 7.36 -26.88 -23.90
N ALA A 42 6.79 -26.07 -22.99
CA ALA A 42 6.64 -26.46 -21.61
C ALA A 42 6.04 -27.86 -21.55
N MET A 43 6.70 -28.76 -20.82
CA MET A 43 6.21 -30.11 -20.62
C MET A 43 4.95 -30.02 -19.76
N MET A 44 3.79 -30.28 -20.35
CA MET A 44 2.54 -30.31 -19.58
C MET A 44 2.59 -31.48 -18.60
N THR A 45 2.25 -31.26 -17.34
CA THR A 45 2.18 -32.31 -16.31
C THR A 45 0.77 -32.44 -15.71
N ALA A 46 -0.08 -31.43 -15.90
CA ALA A 46 -1.44 -31.41 -15.37
C ALA A 46 -2.52 -31.60 -16.45
N ALA A 47 -3.61 -32.27 -16.08
CA ALA A 47 -4.75 -32.54 -16.95
C ALA A 47 -6.06 -32.59 -16.16
N LEU A 48 -7.17 -32.71 -16.88
CA LEU A 48 -8.45 -33.14 -16.31
C LEU A 48 -8.72 -34.60 -16.64
N THR A 49 -9.22 -35.34 -15.65
CA THR A 49 -9.80 -36.67 -15.85
C THR A 49 -11.13 -36.56 -16.62
N PRO A 50 -11.72 -37.68 -17.09
CA PRO A 50 -13.07 -37.69 -17.66
C PRO A 50 -14.13 -37.10 -16.72
N GLY A 51 -13.96 -37.25 -15.41
CA GLY A 51 -14.81 -36.65 -14.38
C GLY A 51 -14.52 -35.17 -14.11
N ARG A 52 -13.66 -34.53 -14.91
CA ARG A 52 -13.20 -33.12 -14.74
C ARG A 52 -12.45 -32.85 -13.43
N GLU A 53 -11.88 -33.90 -12.83
CA GLU A 53 -10.98 -33.76 -11.70
C GLU A 53 -9.58 -33.40 -12.17
N TYR A 54 -8.93 -32.49 -11.45
CA TYR A 54 -7.57 -32.07 -11.75
C TYR A 54 -6.58 -33.12 -11.25
N VAL A 55 -5.61 -33.45 -12.10
CA VAL A 55 -4.54 -34.39 -11.80
C VAL A 55 -3.21 -33.84 -12.30
N ASP A 56 -2.14 -34.06 -11.53
CA ASP A 56 -0.76 -33.76 -11.94
C ASP A 56 0.06 -35.07 -11.94
N ILE A 57 0.60 -35.44 -13.11
CA ILE A 57 1.34 -36.70 -13.29
C ILE A 57 2.77 -36.64 -12.72
N THR A 58 3.18 -35.51 -12.13
CA THR A 58 4.39 -35.43 -11.30
C THR A 58 4.30 -36.38 -10.11
N HIS A 59 3.09 -36.56 -9.56
CA HIS A 59 2.84 -37.48 -8.46
C HIS A 59 2.82 -38.95 -8.91
N ASP A 60 3.58 -39.80 -8.21
CA ASP A 60 3.70 -41.23 -8.52
C ASP A 60 2.34 -41.94 -8.58
N VAL A 61 1.47 -41.72 -7.59
CA VAL A 61 0.16 -42.37 -7.53
C VAL A 61 -0.71 -41.99 -8.72
N VAL A 62 -0.66 -40.73 -9.15
CA VAL A 62 -1.41 -40.23 -10.31
C VAL A 62 -0.83 -40.76 -11.61
N PHE A 63 0.50 -40.77 -11.72
CA PHE A 63 1.20 -41.33 -12.86
C PHE A 63 0.85 -42.81 -13.05
N GLU A 64 0.96 -43.64 -12.02
CA GLU A 64 0.62 -45.07 -12.10
C GLU A 64 -0.86 -45.28 -12.43
N ALA A 65 -1.74 -44.42 -11.93
CA ALA A 65 -3.17 -44.49 -12.23
C ALA A 65 -3.51 -44.16 -13.70
N TRP A 66 -2.69 -43.37 -14.39
CA TRP A 66 -2.98 -42.86 -15.74
C TRP A 66 -1.99 -43.30 -16.82
N HIS A 67 -0.84 -43.85 -16.46
CA HIS A 67 0.14 -44.35 -17.41
C HIS A 67 -0.46 -45.51 -18.22
N GLY A 68 -0.44 -45.37 -19.55
CA GLY A 68 -1.07 -46.33 -20.47
C GLY A 68 -2.60 -46.22 -20.56
N ARG A 69 -3.25 -45.29 -19.84
CA ARG A 69 -4.69 -45.05 -19.92
C ARG A 69 -5.02 -43.83 -20.78
N ALA A 70 -6.16 -43.89 -21.46
CA ALA A 70 -6.72 -42.77 -22.21
C ALA A 70 -7.77 -42.04 -21.36
N GLY A 71 -8.10 -40.80 -21.76
CA GLY A 71 -9.21 -40.04 -21.18
C GLY A 71 -8.81 -38.74 -20.49
N LEU A 72 -7.52 -38.50 -20.28
CA LEU A 72 -7.03 -37.20 -19.84
C LEU A 72 -7.30 -36.14 -20.91
N THR A 73 -7.65 -34.93 -20.47
CA THR A 73 -7.90 -33.78 -21.35
C THR A 73 -7.05 -32.58 -20.95
N CYS A 74 -6.58 -31.83 -21.95
CA CYS A 74 -5.72 -30.68 -21.77
C CYS A 74 -6.46 -29.54 -21.07
N LEU A 75 -5.82 -28.93 -20.07
CA LEU A 75 -6.37 -27.82 -19.31
C LEU A 75 -6.70 -26.61 -20.18
N GLY A 76 -5.85 -26.30 -21.18
CA GLY A 76 -6.06 -25.17 -22.08
C GLY A 76 -7.06 -25.47 -23.19
N CYS A 77 -6.77 -26.48 -24.00
CA CYS A 77 -7.44 -26.67 -25.29
C CYS A 77 -8.49 -27.80 -25.33
N LYS A 78 -8.65 -28.52 -24.20
CA LYS A 78 -9.57 -29.64 -23.96
C LYS A 78 -9.37 -30.89 -24.84
N ASP A 79 -8.32 -30.93 -25.65
CA ASP A 79 -7.98 -32.12 -26.45
C ASP A 79 -7.48 -33.27 -25.57
N ARG A 80 -7.56 -34.50 -26.10
CA ARG A 80 -7.08 -35.70 -25.42
C ARG A 80 -5.57 -35.69 -25.24
N LEU A 81 -5.14 -36.07 -24.04
CA LEU A 81 -3.75 -36.23 -23.66
C LEU A 81 -3.40 -37.70 -23.44
N THR A 82 -2.14 -38.02 -23.67
CA THR A 82 -1.51 -39.28 -23.32
C THR A 82 -0.33 -39.03 -22.40
N VAL A 83 -0.19 -39.84 -21.36
CA VAL A 83 0.96 -39.83 -20.45
C VAL A 83 2.17 -40.41 -21.18
N VAL A 84 3.30 -39.72 -21.13
CA VAL A 84 4.58 -40.15 -21.67
C VAL A 84 5.63 -40.12 -20.57
N ALA A 85 6.42 -41.18 -20.46
CA ALA A 85 7.58 -41.24 -19.58
C ALA A 85 8.85 -41.47 -20.41
N LEU A 86 9.87 -40.66 -20.19
CA LEU A 86 11.20 -40.85 -20.74
C LEU A 86 11.99 -41.86 -19.90
N ARG A 87 13.01 -42.47 -20.50
CA ARG A 87 13.96 -43.34 -19.77
C ARG A 87 14.69 -42.63 -18.63
N THR A 88 14.74 -41.29 -18.65
CA THR A 88 15.31 -40.46 -17.58
C THR A 88 14.41 -40.37 -16.35
N GLY A 89 13.20 -40.92 -16.39
CA GLY A 89 12.18 -40.76 -15.36
C GLY A 89 11.32 -39.50 -15.52
N THR A 90 11.65 -38.63 -16.49
CA THR A 90 10.84 -37.43 -16.78
C THR A 90 9.48 -37.83 -17.34
N ARG A 91 8.41 -37.32 -16.73
CA ARG A 91 7.02 -37.59 -17.09
C ARG A 91 6.39 -36.33 -17.65
N PHE A 92 5.64 -36.46 -18.74
CA PHE A 92 4.91 -35.34 -19.33
C PHE A 92 3.68 -35.83 -20.10
N LEU A 93 2.76 -34.92 -20.36
CA LEU A 93 1.55 -35.12 -21.11
C LEU A 93 1.77 -34.60 -22.52
N ARG A 94 1.31 -35.40 -23.49
CA ARG A 94 1.35 -35.03 -24.89
C ARG A 94 -0.06 -35.09 -25.46
N HIS A 95 -0.41 -34.14 -26.31
CA HIS A 95 -1.60 -34.25 -27.15
C HIS A 95 -1.53 -35.54 -27.96
N ALA A 96 -2.62 -36.31 -27.94
CA ALA A 96 -2.76 -37.43 -28.84
C ALA A 96 -2.58 -36.93 -30.28
N SER A 97 -1.87 -37.69 -31.11
CA SER A 97 -1.71 -37.41 -32.54
C SER A 97 -3.06 -37.57 -33.25
N THR A 98 -3.99 -36.66 -33.00
CA THR A 98 -5.18 -36.52 -33.83
C THR A 98 -4.71 -35.77 -35.06
N GLY A 99 -4.77 -36.38 -36.24
CA GLY A 99 -4.39 -35.77 -37.54
C GLY A 99 -5.22 -34.54 -37.94
N ARG A 100 -5.85 -33.84 -36.99
CA ARG A 100 -6.45 -32.53 -37.14
C ARG A 100 -5.38 -31.48 -36.90
N THR A 101 -4.86 -30.94 -37.98
CA THR A 101 -4.17 -29.65 -37.99
C THR A 101 -5.15 -28.62 -37.40
N ARG A 102 -4.88 -28.10 -36.20
CA ARG A 102 -5.70 -27.03 -35.62
C ARG A 102 -5.40 -25.74 -36.36
N SER A 103 -6.25 -25.39 -37.32
CA SER A 103 -6.42 -24.01 -37.77
C SER A 103 -7.21 -23.26 -36.69
N ASN A 104 -6.78 -22.03 -36.41
CA ASN A 104 -7.50 -21.02 -35.62
C ASN A 104 -7.33 -21.08 -34.09
N ALA A 105 -6.09 -21.19 -33.59
CA ALA A 105 -5.78 -20.48 -32.36
C ALA A 105 -5.71 -18.98 -32.72
N GLY A 106 -6.73 -18.23 -32.33
CA GLY A 106 -6.78 -16.78 -32.50
C GLY A 106 -5.53 -16.13 -31.90
N GLU A 107 -5.05 -15.08 -32.56
CA GLU A 107 -3.99 -14.21 -32.10
C GLU A 107 -4.22 -13.84 -30.63
N HIS A 108 -3.27 -14.19 -29.76
CA HIS A 108 -2.66 -13.31 -28.74
C HIS A 108 -2.13 -14.01 -27.48
N HIS A 109 -2.37 -15.30 -27.26
CA HIS A 109 -1.73 -16.03 -26.15
C HIS A 109 -1.14 -17.36 -26.60
N SER A 110 0.09 -17.65 -26.17
CA SER A 110 0.71 -18.94 -26.46
C SER A 110 -0.11 -20.05 -25.79
N GLY A 111 -0.13 -21.25 -26.38
CA GLY A 111 -0.81 -22.40 -25.78
C GLY A 111 -0.29 -22.73 -24.37
N GLU A 112 0.96 -22.36 -24.08
CA GLU A 112 1.61 -22.47 -22.77
C GLU A 112 0.99 -21.53 -21.73
N GLU A 113 0.81 -20.24 -22.04
CA GLU A 113 0.17 -19.28 -21.14
C GLU A 113 -1.25 -19.73 -20.77
N THR A 114 -2.04 -20.16 -21.76
CA THR A 114 -3.39 -20.67 -21.52
C THR A 114 -3.37 -21.91 -20.63
N TYR A 115 -2.40 -22.82 -20.84
CA TYR A 115 -2.25 -24.03 -20.04
C TYR A 115 -1.86 -23.70 -18.59
N LEU A 116 -0.83 -22.89 -18.36
CA LEU A 116 -0.33 -22.56 -17.02
C LEU A 116 -1.34 -21.73 -16.22
N HIS A 117 -2.03 -20.80 -16.88
CA HIS A 117 -3.13 -20.07 -16.27
C HIS A 117 -4.22 -21.04 -15.78
N ASN A 118 -4.69 -21.95 -16.65
CA ASN A 118 -5.67 -22.96 -16.22
C ASN A 118 -5.14 -23.89 -15.13
N ARG A 119 -3.85 -24.28 -15.17
CA ARG A 119 -3.22 -25.09 -14.11
C ARG A 119 -3.37 -24.41 -12.75
N ALA A 120 -3.06 -23.11 -12.66
CA ALA A 120 -3.22 -22.33 -11.44
C ALA A 120 -4.70 -22.29 -10.98
N LYS A 121 -5.66 -22.05 -11.87
CA LYS A 121 -7.11 -22.03 -11.50
C LYS A 121 -7.55 -23.36 -10.87
N TYR A 122 -7.24 -24.47 -11.52
CA TYR A 122 -7.64 -25.80 -11.04
C TYR A 122 -6.89 -26.21 -9.77
N TRP A 123 -5.62 -25.81 -9.62
CA TRP A 123 -4.87 -26.00 -8.38
C TRP A 123 -5.53 -25.24 -7.23
N VAL A 124 -5.85 -23.95 -7.40
CA VAL A 124 -6.55 -23.13 -6.39
C VAL A 124 -7.88 -23.77 -6.00
N ARG A 125 -8.69 -24.18 -6.97
CA ARG A 125 -9.95 -24.90 -6.73
C ARG A 125 -9.73 -26.13 -5.83
N ASN A 126 -8.74 -26.95 -6.16
CA ASN A 126 -8.45 -28.16 -5.39
C ASN A 126 -7.97 -27.85 -3.97
N GLN A 127 -7.13 -26.82 -3.78
CA GLN A 127 -6.72 -26.39 -2.44
C GLN A 127 -7.93 -25.96 -1.59
N LEU A 128 -8.86 -25.20 -2.17
CA LEU A 128 -10.08 -24.80 -1.48
C LEU A 128 -10.97 -26.02 -1.14
N ARG A 129 -11.10 -26.99 -2.06
CA ARG A 129 -11.84 -28.24 -1.79
C ARG A 129 -11.23 -29.07 -0.65
N LEU A 130 -9.90 -29.14 -0.58
CA LEU A 130 -9.19 -29.77 0.54
C LEU A 130 -9.48 -29.08 1.88
N MET A 131 -9.88 -27.81 1.86
CA MET A 131 -10.31 -27.02 3.01
C MET A 131 -11.83 -27.11 3.25
N SER A 132 -12.49 -28.15 2.74
CA SER A 132 -13.94 -28.40 2.86
C SER A 132 -14.84 -27.40 2.12
N VAL A 133 -14.29 -26.63 1.16
CA VAL A 133 -15.07 -25.78 0.25
C VAL A 133 -15.54 -26.61 -0.94
N ALA A 134 -16.52 -27.49 -0.70
CA ALA A 134 -16.93 -28.53 -1.66
C ALA A 134 -17.42 -27.96 -3.00
N ASP A 135 -18.06 -26.78 -2.98
CA ASP A 135 -18.62 -26.16 -4.17
C ASP A 135 -17.63 -25.25 -4.90
N ALA A 136 -16.35 -25.16 -4.51
CA ALA A 136 -15.35 -24.42 -5.26
C ALA A 136 -15.25 -24.96 -6.69
N GLU A 137 -15.41 -24.09 -7.69
CA GLU A 137 -15.36 -24.42 -9.10
C GLU A 137 -14.60 -23.39 -9.93
N VAL A 138 -13.98 -23.88 -11.00
CA VAL A 138 -13.32 -23.03 -12.00
C VAL A 138 -14.36 -22.46 -12.95
N GLU A 139 -14.30 -21.14 -13.19
CA GLU A 139 -15.14 -20.44 -14.17
C GLU A 139 -16.65 -20.66 -13.97
N ARG A 140 -17.09 -20.81 -12.72
CA ARG A 140 -18.52 -20.82 -12.40
C ARG A 140 -19.06 -19.38 -12.45
N PRO A 141 -20.12 -19.10 -13.24
CA PRO A 141 -20.71 -17.76 -13.31
C PRO A 141 -21.22 -17.27 -11.95
N VAL A 142 -20.94 -16.00 -11.68
CA VAL A 142 -21.44 -15.21 -10.55
C VAL A 142 -22.10 -13.96 -11.12
N ALA A 143 -23.44 -13.96 -11.16
CA ALA A 143 -24.23 -12.94 -11.85
C ALA A 143 -23.78 -12.75 -13.32
N ASN A 144 -23.31 -11.55 -13.68
CA ASN A 144 -22.84 -11.19 -15.02
C ASN A 144 -21.32 -11.39 -15.20
N ARG A 145 -20.63 -11.99 -14.22
CA ARG A 145 -19.18 -12.23 -14.23
C ARG A 145 -18.88 -13.72 -14.15
N THR A 146 -17.71 -14.08 -14.64
CA THR A 146 -17.18 -15.43 -14.49
C THR A 146 -15.79 -15.30 -13.87
N PRO A 147 -15.69 -15.27 -12.53
CA PRO A 147 -14.39 -15.29 -11.86
C PRO A 147 -13.66 -16.61 -12.15
N ASP A 148 -12.33 -16.58 -12.05
CA ASP A 148 -11.52 -17.76 -12.36
C ASP A 148 -11.80 -18.96 -11.44
N VAL A 149 -12.01 -18.71 -10.14
CA VAL A 149 -12.53 -19.69 -9.17
C VAL A 149 -13.56 -19.03 -8.28
N SER A 150 -14.68 -19.71 -8.01
CA SER A 150 -15.70 -19.23 -7.07
C SER A 150 -16.40 -20.37 -6.33
N GLY A 151 -17.06 -20.04 -5.22
CA GLY A 151 -17.82 -20.98 -4.40
C GLY A 151 -18.35 -20.29 -3.15
N HIS A 152 -18.88 -21.10 -2.23
CA HIS A 152 -19.40 -20.62 -0.95
C HIS A 152 -18.67 -21.28 0.20
N TYR A 153 -18.34 -20.46 1.20
CA TYR A 153 -17.82 -20.96 2.47
C TYR A 153 -18.56 -20.30 3.61
N ARG A 154 -19.12 -21.12 4.50
CA ARG A 154 -19.92 -20.66 5.66
C ARG A 154 -21.03 -19.66 5.27
N GLY A 155 -21.66 -19.88 4.12
CA GLY A 155 -22.74 -19.03 3.59
C GLY A 155 -22.29 -17.74 2.90
N ARG A 156 -20.98 -17.50 2.80
CA ARG A 156 -20.40 -16.32 2.14
C ARG A 156 -19.87 -16.70 0.77
N LEU A 157 -20.11 -15.84 -0.23
CA LEU A 157 -19.65 -16.05 -1.59
C LEU A 157 -18.22 -15.54 -1.72
N PHE A 158 -17.34 -16.33 -2.31
CA PHE A 158 -15.96 -15.91 -2.61
C PHE A 158 -15.64 -16.02 -4.09
N ALA A 159 -14.63 -15.25 -4.51
CA ALA A 159 -14.01 -15.32 -5.82
C ALA A 159 -12.48 -15.22 -5.70
N VAL A 160 -11.77 -16.01 -6.49
CA VAL A 160 -10.35 -15.88 -6.74
C VAL A 160 -10.16 -15.56 -8.22
N GLU A 161 -9.49 -14.46 -8.51
CA GLU A 161 -9.08 -14.10 -9.87
C GLU A 161 -7.60 -14.42 -10.04
N VAL A 162 -7.24 -15.06 -11.14
CA VAL A 162 -5.89 -15.48 -11.47
C VAL A 162 -5.43 -14.69 -12.70
N GLN A 163 -4.44 -13.82 -12.53
CA GLN A 163 -4.01 -12.91 -13.58
C GLN A 163 -2.57 -13.20 -14.00
N TRP A 164 -2.42 -13.95 -15.09
CA TRP A 164 -1.12 -14.23 -15.70
C TRP A 164 -0.57 -13.03 -16.48
N SER A 165 -1.36 -12.50 -17.42
CA SER A 165 -0.91 -11.46 -18.35
C SER A 165 -0.94 -10.08 -17.69
N PRO A 166 -0.20 -9.08 -18.20
CA PRO A 166 -0.33 -7.71 -17.72
C PRO A 166 -1.79 -7.24 -17.79
N LEU A 167 -2.28 -6.68 -16.68
CA LEU A 167 -3.63 -6.14 -16.57
C LEU A 167 -3.55 -4.77 -15.91
N ALA A 168 -4.11 -3.76 -16.57
CA ALA A 168 -4.17 -2.41 -16.01
C ALA A 168 -4.98 -2.41 -14.70
N GLU A 169 -4.49 -1.67 -13.70
CA GLU A 169 -5.13 -1.54 -12.39
C GLU A 169 -6.60 -1.12 -12.50
N ALA A 170 -6.92 -0.16 -13.36
CA ALA A 170 -8.29 0.34 -13.52
C ALA A 170 -9.25 -0.79 -13.92
N THR A 171 -8.80 -1.70 -14.78
CA THR A 171 -9.58 -2.87 -15.20
C THR A 171 -9.73 -3.89 -14.06
N ALA A 172 -8.65 -4.16 -13.32
CA ALA A 172 -8.71 -5.06 -12.16
C ALA A 172 -9.64 -4.51 -11.06
N ARG A 173 -9.61 -3.19 -10.83
CA ARG A 173 -10.48 -2.47 -9.91
C ARG A 173 -11.94 -2.58 -10.33
N GLN A 174 -12.25 -2.28 -11.59
CA GLN A 174 -13.60 -2.42 -12.13
C GLN A 174 -14.13 -3.84 -11.95
N ARG A 175 -13.34 -4.87 -12.28
CA ARG A 175 -13.75 -6.28 -12.09
C ARG A 175 -14.00 -6.62 -10.62
N THR A 176 -13.19 -6.10 -9.72
CA THR A 176 -13.37 -6.27 -8.27
C THR A 176 -14.67 -5.62 -7.79
N GLU A 177 -14.98 -4.41 -8.27
CA GLU A 177 -16.23 -3.70 -7.95
C GLU A 177 -17.46 -4.41 -8.52
N GLU A 178 -17.36 -4.97 -9.73
CA GLU A 178 -18.42 -5.77 -10.36
C GLU A 178 -18.72 -7.04 -9.54
N LEU A 179 -17.69 -7.77 -9.10
CA LEU A 179 -17.85 -8.94 -8.22
C LEU A 179 -18.42 -8.55 -6.86
N THR A 180 -17.96 -7.45 -6.28
CA THR A 180 -18.50 -6.94 -5.01
C THR A 180 -19.99 -6.60 -5.14
N THR A 181 -20.37 -5.93 -6.23
CA THR A 181 -21.77 -5.59 -6.54
C THR A 181 -22.62 -6.84 -6.76
N ALA A 182 -22.03 -7.91 -7.28
CA ALA A 182 -22.67 -9.21 -7.42
C ALA A 182 -22.84 -9.99 -6.10
N GLY A 183 -22.41 -9.43 -4.97
CA GLY A 183 -22.55 -10.03 -3.63
C GLY A 183 -21.40 -10.95 -3.24
N VAL A 184 -20.24 -10.85 -3.90
CA VAL A 184 -19.04 -11.58 -3.47
C VAL A 184 -18.44 -10.91 -2.23
N ASP A 185 -18.43 -11.64 -1.11
CA ASP A 185 -17.92 -11.17 0.18
C ASP A 185 -16.39 -11.21 0.28
N HIS A 186 -15.78 -12.18 -0.41
CA HIS A 186 -14.34 -12.41 -0.37
C HIS A 186 -13.78 -12.44 -1.77
N ILE A 187 -12.90 -11.48 -2.08
CA ILE A 187 -12.22 -11.42 -3.37
C ILE A 187 -10.73 -11.43 -3.11
N VAL A 188 -9.98 -12.26 -3.83
CA VAL A 188 -8.52 -12.15 -3.91
C VAL A 188 -8.03 -12.33 -5.33
N TRP A 189 -7.03 -11.52 -5.68
CA TRP A 189 -6.29 -11.64 -6.94
C TRP A 189 -4.95 -12.33 -6.73
N LEU A 190 -4.63 -13.22 -7.65
CA LEU A 190 -3.38 -13.95 -7.74
C LEU A 190 -2.69 -13.52 -9.04
N THR A 191 -1.74 -12.59 -8.97
CA THR A 191 -1.20 -11.89 -10.14
C THR A 191 0.30 -12.09 -10.32
N ARG A 192 0.75 -12.13 -11.57
CA ARG A 192 2.19 -12.05 -11.90
C ARG A 192 2.72 -10.62 -11.79
N ASP A 193 1.92 -9.65 -12.25
CA ASP A 193 2.27 -8.24 -12.21
C ASP A 193 1.87 -7.62 -10.86
N CYS A 194 2.81 -6.92 -10.24
CA CYS A 194 2.74 -6.54 -8.82
C CYS A 194 2.60 -5.04 -8.58
N ASP A 195 2.47 -4.25 -9.65
CA ASP A 195 2.40 -2.79 -9.58
C ASP A 195 1.15 -2.27 -8.85
N TRP A 196 0.05 -3.02 -8.86
CA TRP A 196 -1.20 -2.69 -8.15
C TRP A 196 -1.52 -3.57 -6.94
N VAL A 197 -0.64 -4.51 -6.56
CA VAL A 197 -0.89 -5.42 -5.42
C VAL A 197 -1.18 -4.66 -4.13
N SER A 198 -0.59 -3.48 -3.91
CA SER A 198 -0.87 -2.63 -2.74
C SER A 198 -2.21 -1.89 -2.78
N ARG A 199 -2.97 -1.95 -3.88
CA ARG A 199 -4.16 -1.11 -4.12
C ARG A 199 -5.45 -1.92 -4.26
N LEU A 200 -5.35 -3.23 -4.45
CA LEU A 200 -6.47 -4.19 -4.57
C LEU A 200 -6.18 -5.43 -3.70
N PRO A 201 -7.20 -6.20 -3.27
CA PRO A 201 -6.99 -7.40 -2.45
C PRO A 201 -6.26 -8.47 -3.26
N ALA A 202 -4.93 -8.44 -3.24
CA ALA A 202 -4.12 -9.16 -4.22
C ALA A 202 -2.83 -9.73 -3.62
N LEU A 203 -2.27 -10.74 -4.28
CA LEU A 203 -0.98 -11.33 -4.02
C LEU A 203 -0.19 -11.43 -5.33
N GLY A 204 1.09 -11.07 -5.26
CA GLY A 204 2.02 -11.35 -6.34
C GLY A 204 2.53 -12.78 -6.25
N ILE A 205 2.35 -13.60 -7.29
CA ILE A 205 2.88 -14.97 -7.37
C ILE A 205 4.24 -14.97 -8.06
N ALA A 206 5.20 -15.72 -7.51
CA ALA A 206 6.58 -15.76 -8.00
C ALA A 206 6.70 -16.40 -9.38
N ASP A 207 6.03 -17.55 -9.57
CA ASP A 207 5.99 -18.29 -10.82
C ASP A 207 4.63 -19.00 -10.96
N PHE A 208 4.16 -19.14 -12.19
CA PHE A 208 2.96 -19.89 -12.50
C PHE A 208 3.25 -21.34 -12.96
N ASP A 209 4.53 -21.67 -13.18
CA ASP A 209 5.03 -23.03 -13.36
C ASP A 209 5.97 -23.40 -12.20
N PRO A 210 5.47 -23.50 -10.95
CA PRO A 210 6.32 -23.79 -9.81
C PRO A 210 7.00 -25.16 -9.99
N ALA A 211 8.25 -25.26 -9.52
CA ALA A 211 9.02 -26.49 -9.60
C ALA A 211 8.47 -27.63 -8.73
N GLY A 212 7.58 -27.32 -7.77
CA GLY A 212 6.88 -28.27 -6.91
C GLY A 212 5.37 -28.07 -6.93
N ASP A 213 4.69 -28.66 -5.94
CA ASP A 213 3.21 -28.68 -5.88
C ASP A 213 2.60 -27.45 -5.20
N GLU A 214 3.42 -26.45 -4.87
CA GLU A 214 3.02 -25.25 -4.13
C GLU A 214 3.32 -24.00 -4.95
N TYR A 215 2.34 -23.11 -5.01
CA TYR A 215 2.54 -21.76 -5.52
C TYR A 215 2.99 -20.86 -4.38
N GLU A 216 3.92 -19.93 -4.66
CA GLU A 216 4.41 -19.00 -3.65
C GLU A 216 4.00 -17.57 -3.99
N ALA A 217 3.37 -16.89 -3.03
CA ALA A 217 3.26 -15.45 -3.03
C ALA A 217 4.59 -14.84 -2.63
N PHE A 218 5.10 -13.89 -3.40
CA PHE A 218 6.29 -13.13 -3.04
C PHE A 218 5.98 -11.72 -2.55
N THR A 219 4.75 -11.21 -2.68
CA THR A 219 4.37 -9.87 -2.20
C THR A 219 2.88 -9.79 -1.87
N GLY A 220 2.48 -8.72 -1.17
CA GLY A 220 1.12 -8.43 -0.74
C GLY A 220 0.90 -8.55 0.77
N PHE A 221 1.87 -9.07 1.53
CA PHE A 221 1.76 -9.19 2.99
C PHE A 221 2.39 -8.00 3.71
N TYR A 222 1.70 -7.48 4.72
CA TYR A 222 2.22 -6.55 5.70
C TYR A 222 2.75 -7.33 6.92
N THR A 223 3.94 -6.97 7.40
CA THR A 223 4.45 -7.45 8.68
C THR A 223 4.67 -6.27 9.61
N GLY A 224 4.18 -6.38 10.86
CA GLY A 224 4.18 -5.32 11.89
C GLY A 224 5.44 -4.45 11.97
N HIS A 225 6.60 -5.05 11.70
CA HIS A 225 7.92 -4.46 11.91
C HIS A 225 8.50 -3.70 10.70
N SER A 226 7.90 -3.80 9.51
CA SER A 226 8.41 -3.16 8.28
C SER A 226 7.64 -1.90 7.90
N ARG A 227 8.32 -0.90 7.31
CA ARG A 227 7.69 0.31 6.73
C ARG A 227 6.93 0.04 5.40
N GLY A 228 6.72 -1.22 5.04
CA GLY A 228 6.10 -1.61 3.77
C GLY A 228 5.73 -3.09 3.70
N MET A 229 5.19 -3.50 2.55
CA MET A 229 4.89 -4.90 2.26
C MET A 229 6.19 -5.71 2.23
N ARG A 230 6.12 -6.93 2.75
CA ARG A 230 7.25 -7.85 2.81
C ARG A 230 7.35 -8.63 1.50
N GLU A 231 8.58 -8.82 1.05
CA GLU A 231 8.93 -9.76 -0.02
C GLU A 231 9.35 -11.10 0.59
N THR A 232 8.44 -11.80 1.25
CA THR A 232 8.79 -13.14 1.78
C THR A 232 7.89 -14.17 1.14
N PRO A 233 8.50 -15.22 0.54
CA PRO A 233 7.76 -16.34 -0.01
C PRO A 233 6.78 -16.89 1.03
N GLN A 234 5.51 -16.90 0.67
CA GLN A 234 4.45 -17.50 1.45
C GLN A 234 3.68 -18.47 0.55
N ALA A 235 3.54 -19.71 1.02
CA ALA A 235 2.73 -20.71 0.34
C ALA A 235 1.30 -20.20 0.14
N ILE A 236 0.81 -20.24 -1.10
CA ILE A 236 -0.55 -19.81 -1.45
C ILE A 236 -1.57 -20.73 -0.77
N SER A 237 -1.28 -22.02 -0.58
CA SER A 237 -2.17 -22.93 0.15
C SER A 237 -2.41 -22.48 1.60
N SER A 238 -1.35 -22.01 2.28
CA SER A 238 -1.43 -21.45 3.63
C SER A 238 -2.21 -20.13 3.65
N PHE A 239 -1.96 -19.27 2.66
CA PHE A 239 -2.74 -18.04 2.49
C PHE A 239 -4.23 -18.33 2.30
N LEU A 240 -4.60 -19.18 1.34
CA LEU A 240 -5.99 -19.51 1.03
C LEU A 240 -6.71 -20.06 2.26
N ARG A 241 -6.04 -20.89 3.05
CA ARG A 241 -6.56 -21.42 4.31
C ARG A 241 -6.86 -20.32 5.32
N GLN A 242 -5.93 -19.41 5.56
CA GLN A 242 -6.11 -18.34 6.54
C GLN A 242 -7.13 -17.31 6.04
N TRP A 243 -7.07 -16.95 4.76
CA TRP A 243 -7.98 -16.02 4.09
C TRP A 243 -9.43 -16.49 4.15
N ILE A 244 -9.72 -17.74 3.75
CA ILE A 244 -11.08 -18.26 3.75
C ILE A 244 -11.65 -18.45 5.16
N ASN A 245 -10.80 -18.55 6.18
CA ASN A 245 -11.19 -18.64 7.59
C ASN A 245 -11.24 -17.29 8.33
N ASP A 246 -11.18 -16.17 7.61
CA ASP A 246 -11.18 -14.81 8.20
C ASP A 246 -9.99 -14.53 9.14
N GLU A 247 -8.90 -15.29 9.04
CA GLU A 247 -7.69 -15.08 9.85
C GLU A 247 -6.78 -13.99 9.27
N LEU A 248 -6.95 -13.70 7.97
CA LEU A 248 -6.27 -12.61 7.26
C LEU A 248 -7.25 -11.50 6.89
N GLY A 249 -6.83 -10.26 7.10
CA GLY A 249 -7.54 -9.07 6.66
C GLY A 249 -6.76 -8.29 5.60
N TRP A 250 -7.47 -7.67 4.66
CA TRP A 250 -6.92 -6.68 3.73
C TRP A 250 -7.23 -5.27 4.25
N ALA A 251 -6.21 -4.52 4.68
CA ALA A 251 -6.41 -3.21 5.29
C ALA A 251 -5.31 -2.20 4.94
N HIS A 252 -5.53 -0.94 5.35
CA HIS A 252 -4.60 0.16 5.12
C HIS A 252 -3.32 0.03 5.94
N ILE A 253 -2.20 -0.08 5.23
CA ILE A 253 -0.89 0.19 5.80
C ILE A 253 -0.80 1.72 5.95
N ASP A 254 -1.00 2.48 4.89
CA ASP A 254 -1.01 3.93 4.91
C ASP A 254 -2.10 4.50 3.97
N LEU A 255 -2.01 5.80 3.67
CA LEU A 255 -2.98 6.50 2.83
C LEU A 255 -3.04 5.95 1.39
N SER A 256 -1.94 5.39 0.88
CA SER A 256 -1.84 4.92 -0.51
C SER A 256 -1.64 3.42 -0.65
N ARG A 257 -1.27 2.72 0.43
CA ARG A 257 -0.96 1.29 0.41
C ARG A 257 -1.82 0.49 1.37
N ARG A 258 -2.25 -0.67 0.91
CA ARG A 258 -2.92 -1.74 1.66
C ARG A 258 -2.09 -3.02 1.59
N GLY A 259 -2.41 -3.96 2.47
CA GLY A 259 -1.71 -5.25 2.59
C GLY A 259 -2.58 -6.31 3.22
N TRP A 260 -2.19 -7.58 3.07
CA TRP A 260 -2.71 -8.70 3.84
C TRP A 260 -1.92 -8.82 5.14
N ALA A 261 -2.58 -8.98 6.27
CA ALA A 261 -1.93 -9.35 7.52
C ALA A 261 -2.90 -10.18 8.35
N THR A 262 -2.40 -10.81 9.41
CA THR A 262 -3.31 -11.45 10.37
C THR A 262 -4.20 -10.40 11.01
N VAL A 263 -5.42 -10.79 11.40
CA VAL A 263 -6.33 -9.89 12.13
C VAL A 263 -5.66 -9.35 13.40
N THR A 264 -4.88 -10.18 14.10
CA THR A 264 -4.09 -9.79 15.27
C THR A 264 -3.05 -8.71 14.95
N ASP A 265 -2.34 -8.81 13.83
CA ASP A 265 -1.38 -7.78 13.40
C ASP A 265 -2.09 -6.45 13.09
N TRP A 266 -3.27 -6.51 12.46
CA TRP A 266 -4.07 -5.32 12.21
C TRP A 266 -4.55 -4.67 13.51
N GLU A 267 -5.06 -5.46 14.46
CA GLU A 267 -5.44 -4.94 15.77
C GLU A 267 -4.27 -4.25 16.47
N HIS A 268 -3.09 -4.85 16.44
CA HIS A 268 -1.89 -4.25 17.03
C HIS A 268 -1.54 -2.92 16.36
N ARG A 269 -1.54 -2.88 15.02
CA ARG A 269 -1.28 -1.67 14.26
C ARG A 269 -2.30 -0.57 14.55
N THR A 270 -3.60 -0.90 14.60
CA THR A 270 -4.65 0.07 14.91
C THR A 270 -4.50 0.65 16.31
N ARG A 271 -4.13 -0.18 17.31
CA ARG A 271 -3.82 0.29 18.67
C ARG A 271 -2.62 1.24 18.66
N GLN A 272 -1.54 0.88 17.95
CA GLN A 272 -0.35 1.74 17.83
C GLN A 272 -0.67 3.08 17.16
N GLN A 273 -1.42 3.06 16.05
CA GLN A 273 -1.86 4.29 15.36
C GLN A 273 -2.73 5.17 16.27
N SER A 274 -3.64 4.57 17.05
CA SER A 274 -4.50 5.30 17.98
C SER A 274 -3.69 5.98 19.10
N ALA A 275 -2.66 5.31 19.62
CA ALA A 275 -1.74 5.89 20.59
C ALA A 275 -0.97 7.09 19.98
N THR A 276 -0.40 6.92 18.79
CA THR A 276 0.31 8.00 18.09
C THR A 276 -0.60 9.20 17.81
N ILE A 277 -1.84 9.00 17.38
CA ILE A 277 -2.80 10.09 17.16
C ILE A 277 -3.09 10.84 18.48
N THR A 278 -3.20 10.11 19.58
CA THR A 278 -3.45 10.70 20.91
C THR A 278 -2.27 11.58 21.35
N ASP A 279 -1.03 11.11 21.14
CA ASP A 279 0.17 11.89 21.46
C ASP A 279 0.30 13.12 20.56
N LEU A 280 0.11 12.97 19.24
CA LEU A 280 0.14 14.11 18.30
C LEU A 280 -0.94 15.15 18.62
N LYS A 281 -2.12 14.72 19.08
CA LYS A 281 -3.17 15.64 19.52
C LYS A 281 -2.76 16.43 20.76
N ARG A 282 -2.08 15.80 21.72
CA ARG A 282 -1.55 16.46 22.91
C ARG A 282 -0.47 17.47 22.53
N ASP A 283 0.49 17.06 21.71
CA ASP A 283 1.56 17.94 21.23
C ASP A 283 0.99 19.17 20.49
N LEU A 284 -0.02 18.96 19.64
CA LEU A 284 -0.69 20.07 18.95
C LEU A 284 -1.35 21.04 19.93
N GLN A 285 -2.00 20.55 20.98
CA GLN A 285 -2.60 21.39 22.02
C GLN A 285 -1.55 22.21 22.77
N ASP A 286 -0.42 21.59 23.13
CA ASP A 286 0.70 22.26 23.80
C ASP A 286 1.30 23.36 22.92
N ARG A 287 1.46 23.10 21.61
CA ARG A 287 1.94 24.10 20.63
C ARG A 287 0.96 25.25 20.45
N VAL A 288 -0.33 24.98 20.41
CA VAL A 288 -1.38 26.01 20.34
C VAL A 288 -1.35 26.89 21.60
N ALA A 289 -1.22 26.28 22.78
CA ALA A 289 -1.09 27.03 24.03
C ALA A 289 0.18 27.91 24.04
N GLU A 290 1.30 27.39 23.53
CA GLU A 290 2.54 28.16 23.44
C GLU A 290 2.43 29.38 22.54
N VAL A 291 1.88 29.21 21.33
CA VAL A 291 1.63 30.33 20.42
C VAL A 291 0.70 31.36 21.07
N GLY A 292 -0.32 30.91 21.79
CA GLY A 292 -1.19 31.79 22.57
C GLY A 292 -0.44 32.63 23.61
N ARG A 293 0.49 32.02 24.35
CA ARG A 293 1.32 32.73 25.34
C ARG A 293 2.28 33.73 24.68
N LEU A 294 2.94 33.34 23.60
CA LEU A 294 3.87 34.21 22.88
C LEU A 294 3.16 35.42 22.28
N ASN A 295 1.95 35.25 21.73
CA ASN A 295 1.15 36.36 21.22
C ASN A 295 0.75 37.32 22.35
N ALA A 296 0.28 36.80 23.49
CA ALA A 296 -0.07 37.65 24.63
C ALA A 296 1.13 38.43 25.19
N ALA A 297 2.33 37.82 25.20
CA ALA A 297 3.56 38.49 25.59
C ALA A 297 3.94 39.58 24.56
N LEU A 298 3.84 39.27 23.27
CA LEU A 298 4.12 40.24 22.20
C LEU A 298 3.17 41.45 22.24
N ASP A 299 1.88 41.22 22.48
CA ASP A 299 0.88 42.29 22.63
C ASP A 299 1.21 43.18 23.84
N THR A 300 1.66 42.57 24.94
CA THR A 300 2.08 43.29 26.15
C THR A 300 3.31 44.16 25.88
N GLU A 301 4.33 43.59 25.24
CA GLU A 301 5.56 44.32 24.88
C GLU A 301 5.28 45.44 23.86
N THR A 302 4.38 45.21 22.90
CA THR A 302 3.98 46.23 21.92
C THR A 302 3.25 47.38 22.61
N THR A 303 2.31 47.07 23.52
CA THR A 303 1.62 48.10 24.32
C THR A 303 2.61 48.88 25.20
N ALA A 304 3.59 48.20 25.80
CA ALA A 304 4.62 48.84 26.60
C ALA A 304 5.54 49.75 25.76
N ALA A 305 5.93 49.30 24.56
CA ALA A 305 6.74 50.07 23.63
C ALA A 305 5.98 51.30 23.10
N GLU A 306 4.69 51.17 22.77
CA GLU A 306 3.84 52.30 22.37
C GLU A 306 3.74 53.35 23.49
N LYS A 307 3.56 52.91 24.74
CA LYS A 307 3.57 53.80 25.90
C LYS A 307 4.92 54.49 26.06
N ALA A 308 6.03 53.75 26.01
CA ALA A 308 7.37 54.32 26.13
C ALA A 308 7.67 55.34 25.01
N ALA A 309 7.22 55.07 23.79
CA ALA A 309 7.34 56.01 22.67
C ALA A 309 6.55 57.30 22.93
N LYS A 310 5.33 57.20 23.48
CA LYS A 310 4.53 58.36 23.87
C LYS A 310 5.20 59.18 24.97
N ASP A 311 5.71 58.52 26.01
CA ASP A 311 6.40 59.17 27.13
C ASP A 311 7.70 59.88 26.65
N LEU A 312 8.40 59.29 25.67
CA LEU A 312 9.58 59.90 25.04
C LEU A 312 9.22 61.17 24.25
N ILE A 313 8.11 61.16 23.50
CA ILE A 313 7.62 62.34 22.78
C ILE A 313 7.28 63.47 23.77
N GLU A 314 6.60 63.16 24.87
CA GLU A 314 6.28 64.13 25.92
C GLU A 314 7.54 64.71 26.56
N THR A 315 8.52 63.86 26.89
CA THR A 315 9.80 64.29 27.47
C THR A 315 10.58 65.18 26.50
N THR A 316 10.57 64.85 25.21
CA THR A 316 11.21 65.66 24.16
C THR A 316 10.59 67.06 24.12
N SER A 317 9.25 67.16 24.20
CA SER A 317 8.56 68.45 24.26
C SER A 317 8.96 69.28 25.49
N VAL A 318 9.19 68.66 26.65
CA VAL A 318 9.68 69.35 27.86
C VAL A 318 11.11 69.86 27.66
N VAL A 319 11.99 69.06 27.03
CA VAL A 319 13.35 69.48 26.70
C VAL A 319 13.32 70.68 25.76
N ASP A 320 12.49 70.66 24.72
CA ASP A 320 12.33 71.79 23.79
C ASP A 320 11.88 73.07 24.52
N GLN A 321 10.96 72.96 25.49
CA GLN A 321 10.53 74.09 26.32
C GLN A 321 11.65 74.63 27.22
N LEU A 322 12.46 73.75 27.80
CA LEU A 322 13.61 74.13 28.62
C LEU A 322 14.70 74.80 27.77
N GLU A 323 14.91 74.33 26.55
CA GLU A 323 15.84 74.94 25.61
C GLU A 323 15.38 76.36 25.24
N ASP A 324 14.10 76.56 24.87
CA ASP A 324 13.54 77.91 24.61
C ASP A 324 13.73 78.83 25.82
N LYS A 325 13.44 78.33 27.03
CA LYS A 325 13.65 79.10 28.27
C LYS A 325 15.12 79.46 28.50
N ASN A 326 16.05 78.54 28.25
CA ASN A 326 17.48 78.79 28.40
C ASN A 326 17.99 79.80 27.36
N GLN A 327 17.51 79.72 26.11
CA GLN A 327 17.79 80.71 25.07
C GLN A 327 17.30 82.11 25.49
N ARG A 328 16.08 82.22 26.04
CA ARG A 328 15.56 83.48 26.59
C ARG A 328 16.41 84.02 27.73
N LEU A 329 16.73 83.19 28.73
CA LEU A 329 17.58 83.60 29.86
C LEU A 329 18.98 84.02 29.41
N THR A 330 19.54 83.34 28.40
CA THR A 330 20.84 83.71 27.82
C THR A 330 20.76 85.06 27.11
N ALA A 331 19.67 85.34 26.40
CA ALA A 331 19.42 86.65 25.78
C ALA A 331 19.26 87.76 26.83
N GLU A 332 18.47 87.53 27.88
CA GLU A 332 18.30 88.46 29.01
C GLU A 332 19.63 88.74 29.72
N LEU A 333 20.44 87.70 29.98
CA LEU A 333 21.76 87.86 30.59
C LEU A 333 22.70 88.69 29.70
N ARG A 334 22.66 88.46 28.38
CA ARG A 334 23.45 89.22 27.41
C ARG A 334 23.03 90.69 27.37
N GLU A 335 21.73 90.96 27.44
CA GLU A 335 21.19 92.32 27.54
C GLU A 335 21.62 93.01 28.83
N ALA A 336 21.46 92.35 29.99
CA ALA A 336 21.88 92.87 31.28
C ALA A 336 23.39 93.13 31.35
N THR A 337 24.20 92.21 30.81
CA THR A 337 25.66 92.37 30.73
C THR A 337 26.04 93.52 29.79
N GLY A 338 25.33 93.67 28.67
CA GLY A 338 25.47 94.80 27.76
C GLY A 338 25.16 96.14 28.44
N ALA A 339 24.06 96.22 29.19
CA ALA A 339 23.68 97.39 29.97
C ALA A 339 24.71 97.73 31.06
N LEU A 340 25.31 96.71 31.68
CA LEU A 340 26.35 96.89 32.68
C LEU A 340 27.66 97.40 32.05
N HIS A 341 28.03 96.90 30.87
CA HIS A 341 29.17 97.40 30.11
C HIS A 341 28.97 98.83 29.60
N THR A 342 27.77 99.22 29.16
CA THR A 342 27.50 100.62 28.78
C THR A 342 27.51 101.56 29.98
N ALA A 343 26.94 101.15 31.12
CA ALA A 343 27.01 101.91 32.37
C ALA A 343 28.45 102.06 32.88
N ALA A 344 29.25 100.99 32.84
CA ALA A 344 30.67 101.03 33.17
C ALA A 344 31.47 101.91 32.20
N GLY A 345 31.17 101.86 30.90
CA GLY A 345 31.75 102.73 29.88
C GLY A 345 31.43 104.21 30.13
N LEU A 346 30.18 104.54 30.44
CA LEU A 346 29.75 105.90 30.80
C LEU A 346 30.42 106.39 32.08
N ALA A 347 30.51 105.54 33.11
CA ALA A 347 31.19 105.88 34.36
C ALA A 347 32.69 106.13 34.13
N TRP A 348 33.33 105.33 33.28
CA TRP A 348 34.73 105.53 32.91
C TRP A 348 34.93 106.85 32.14
N VAL A 349 34.06 107.17 31.17
CA VAL A 349 34.10 108.46 30.46
C VAL A 349 33.89 109.63 31.42
N LEU A 350 32.93 109.54 32.35
CA LEU A 350 32.70 110.57 33.36
C LEU A 350 33.91 110.73 34.30
N ALA A 351 34.55 109.64 34.72
CA ALA A 351 35.76 109.70 35.53
C ALA A 351 36.92 110.38 34.79
N VAL A 352 37.07 110.10 33.48
CA VAL A 352 38.07 110.76 32.62
C VAL A 352 37.75 112.25 32.46
N VAL A 353 36.48 112.62 32.24
CA VAL A 353 36.07 114.04 32.13
C VAL A 353 36.27 114.78 33.45
N ALA A 354 35.92 114.17 34.59
CA ALA A 354 36.16 114.75 35.91
C ALA A 354 37.66 114.94 36.18
N LEU A 355 38.50 113.97 35.77
CA LEU A 355 39.96 114.10 35.84
C LEU A 355 40.47 115.26 34.98
N ILE A 356 39.98 115.41 33.74
CA ILE A 356 40.34 116.52 32.85
C ILE A 356 39.92 117.87 33.45
N LEU A 357 38.71 117.97 34.01
CA LEU A 357 38.23 119.18 34.68
C LEU A 357 39.07 119.51 35.92
N LEU A 358 39.45 118.51 36.73
CA LEU A 358 40.33 118.70 37.89
C LEU A 358 41.70 119.23 37.47
N VAL A 359 42.29 118.67 36.41
CA VAL A 359 43.57 119.15 35.86
C VAL A 359 43.45 120.59 35.35
N LEU A 360 42.36 120.93 34.66
CA LEU A 360 42.09 122.31 34.22
C LEU A 360 41.94 123.29 35.40
N LEU A 361 41.32 122.86 36.49
CA LEU A 361 41.11 123.68 37.70
C LEU A 361 42.40 123.90 38.50
N ILE A 362 43.41 123.03 38.34
CA ILE A 362 44.73 123.17 38.98
C ILE A 362 45.65 124.10 38.16
N VAL A 363 45.36 124.32 36.88
CA VAL A 363 46.20 125.13 35.96
C VAL A 363 45.72 126.59 35.83
N LEU A 364 44.49 126.89 36.26
CA LEU A 364 43.93 128.24 36.44
C LEU A 364 44.22 128.75 37.85
#